data_AF-A0A1Y4NN86-F1
#
_entry.id   AF-A0A1Y4NN86-F1
#
_cell.length_a   1.000
_cell.length_b   1.000
_cell.length_c   1.000
_cell.angle_alpha   90.00
_cell.angle_beta   90.00
_cell.angle_gamma   90.00
#
_symmetry.space_group_name_H-M   'P 1'
#
loop_
_entity.id
_entity.type
_entity.pdbx_description
1 polymer ?
#
loop_
_entity_poly.entity_id
_entity_poly.type
_entity_poly.pdbx_seq_one_letter_code
_entity_poly.pdbx_strand_id
1 'polypeptide(L)'
;METARQTALMEQPEIVELFRVLEGNGLKKEQKEVESLVKYLDGMESQFGQVLEELRDVKEQLSQIQDGGVKASVLRIAEQAQGKVQEVGGQFYTVRKNLIQSAKSVLQTFKEKGKDALQKAVSAMKIPSVLARIQEKLHGAMESMNRQADKMEVLSGELHAAGGHIKNVGRIFRGKEREKVEPQATDRGITAKIRKSFLTISGRLSSMEQTTGNVRKRLEQFVQKEDKKPSVKGELKN
;
A
#
# COMPACT_ATOMS: atom_id res chain seq x y z
N MET A 1 -11.29 2.82 -12.46
CA MET A 1 -11.99 3.14 -11.20
C MET A 1 -11.76 4.61 -10.96
N GLU A 2 -12.73 5.44 -11.32
CA GLU A 2 -12.80 6.79 -10.77
C GLU A 2 -12.94 6.65 -9.26
N THR A 3 -11.92 7.06 -8.52
CA THR A 3 -12.06 7.30 -7.08
C THR A 3 -12.89 8.57 -6.95
N ALA A 4 -14.21 8.44 -6.91
CA ALA A 4 -15.07 9.48 -6.35
C ALA A 4 -14.44 9.89 -5.02
N ARG A 5 -14.12 11.17 -4.87
CA ARG A 5 -13.45 11.73 -3.68
C ARG A 5 -14.26 11.33 -2.46
N GLN A 6 -13.81 10.33 -1.71
CA GLN A 6 -14.47 9.92 -0.49
C GLN A 6 -14.28 11.05 0.52
N THR A 7 -15.35 11.44 1.21
CA THR A 7 -15.27 12.40 2.31
C THR A 7 -14.22 11.92 3.31
N ALA A 8 -13.31 12.81 3.71
CA ALA A 8 -12.23 12.49 4.62
C ALA A 8 -12.79 11.82 5.90
N LEU A 9 -12.11 10.81 6.44
CA LEU A 9 -12.56 10.13 7.64
C LEU A 9 -12.69 11.10 8.82
N MET A 10 -11.83 12.11 8.88
CA MET A 10 -11.93 13.18 9.89
C MET A 10 -13.22 14.00 9.82
N GLU A 11 -13.92 14.02 8.68
CA GLU A 11 -15.16 14.76 8.47
C GLU A 11 -16.40 13.86 8.62
N GLN A 12 -16.22 12.55 8.78
CA GLN A 12 -17.33 11.62 8.94
C GLN A 12 -18.06 11.87 10.27
N PRO A 13 -19.39 12.04 10.27
CA PRO A 13 -20.14 12.35 11.48
C PRO A 13 -19.92 11.36 12.62
N GLU A 14 -19.84 10.06 12.32
CA GLU A 14 -19.59 9.01 13.30
C GLU A 14 -18.20 9.13 13.94
N ILE A 15 -17.20 9.57 13.18
CA ILE A 15 -15.83 9.73 13.66
C ILE A 15 -15.70 11.00 14.51
N VAL A 16 -16.30 12.10 14.05
CA VAL A 16 -16.33 13.37 14.80
C VAL A 16 -17.04 13.18 16.14
N GLU A 17 -18.20 12.52 16.14
CA GLU A 17 -18.94 12.25 17.37
C GLU A 17 -18.18 11.27 18.28
N LEU A 18 -17.51 10.26 17.73
CA LEU A 18 -16.65 9.38 18.52
C LEU A 18 -15.54 10.15 19.23
N PHE A 19 -14.86 11.09 18.56
CA PHE A 19 -13.85 11.93 19.20
C PHE A 19 -14.44 12.75 20.35
N ARG A 20 -15.58 13.40 20.13
CA ARG A 20 -16.27 14.18 21.16
C ARG A 20 -16.66 13.32 22.37
N VAL A 21 -17.21 12.14 22.14
CA VAL A 21 -17.61 11.20 23.20
C VAL A 21 -16.41 10.71 23.99
N LEU A 22 -15.30 10.37 23.33
CA LEU A 22 -14.08 9.93 24.01
C LEU A 22 -13.47 11.05 24.86
N GLU A 23 -13.37 12.26 24.30
CA GLU A 23 -12.85 13.42 25.02
C GLU A 23 -13.71 13.79 26.22
N GLY A 24 -15.04 13.88 26.04
CA GLY A 24 -16.00 14.19 27.09
C GLY A 24 -16.04 13.19 28.24
N ASN A 25 -15.58 11.94 28.00
CA ASN A 25 -15.48 10.90 29.02
C ASN A 25 -14.06 10.74 29.61
N GLY A 26 -13.11 11.58 29.19
CA GLY A 26 -11.72 11.54 29.65
C GLY A 26 -10.88 10.43 29.03
N LEU A 27 -11.35 9.77 27.96
CA LEU A 27 -10.66 8.69 27.24
C LEU A 27 -9.71 9.26 26.18
N LYS A 28 -8.79 10.13 26.62
CA LYS A 28 -7.84 10.84 25.76
C LYS A 28 -6.88 9.90 25.03
N LYS A 29 -6.62 8.71 25.57
CA LYS A 29 -5.74 7.71 24.95
C LYS A 29 -6.44 7.06 23.76
N GLU A 30 -7.62 6.51 24.00
CA GLU A 30 -8.48 5.89 22.99
C GLU A 30 -8.76 6.88 21.85
N GLN A 31 -9.03 8.14 22.20
CA GLN A 31 -9.18 9.22 21.22
C GLN A 31 -7.94 9.36 20.32
N LYS A 32 -6.74 9.43 20.91
CA LYS A 32 -5.48 9.54 20.15
C LYS A 32 -5.19 8.30 19.30
N GLU A 33 -5.56 7.11 19.78
CA GLU A 33 -5.40 5.87 19.00
C GLU A 33 -6.29 5.89 17.75
N VAL A 34 -7.57 6.23 17.91
CA VAL A 34 -8.52 6.37 16.80
C VAL A 34 -8.09 7.50 15.86
N GLU A 35 -7.69 8.66 16.40
CA GLU A 35 -7.22 9.82 15.62
C GLU A 35 -5.99 9.48 14.79
N SER A 36 -5.03 8.74 15.36
CA SER A 36 -3.84 8.30 14.65
C SER A 36 -4.17 7.38 13.48
N LEU A 37 -5.11 6.45 13.65
CA LEU A 37 -5.58 5.60 12.56
C LEU A 37 -6.29 6.41 11.47
N VAL A 38 -7.20 7.30 11.85
CA VAL A 38 -7.97 8.15 10.94
C VAL A 38 -7.04 9.02 10.09
N LYS A 39 -6.12 9.75 10.73
CA LYS A 39 -5.14 10.60 10.01
C LYS A 39 -4.25 9.79 9.08
N TYR A 40 -3.81 8.62 9.54
CA TYR A 40 -3.01 7.73 8.71
C TYR A 40 -3.78 7.26 7.47
N LEU A 41 -5.04 6.81 7.62
CA LEU A 41 -5.85 6.33 6.49
C LEU A 41 -6.16 7.45 5.48
N ASP A 42 -6.48 8.66 5.96
CA ASP A 42 -6.72 9.82 5.09
C ASP A 42 -5.43 10.26 4.37
N GLY A 43 -4.28 10.29 5.06
CA GLY A 43 -2.99 10.62 4.44
C GLY A 43 -2.53 9.57 3.43
N MET A 44 -2.82 8.30 3.69
CA MET A 44 -2.42 7.18 2.84
C MET A 44 -3.15 7.16 1.50
N GLU A 45 -4.39 7.67 1.44
CA GLU A 45 -5.18 7.74 0.21
C GLU A 45 -4.45 8.53 -0.90
N SER A 46 -3.82 9.65 -0.53
CA SER A 46 -3.02 10.46 -1.47
C SER A 46 -1.79 9.72 -2.02
N GLN A 47 -1.07 8.99 -1.15
CA GLN A 47 0.08 8.20 -1.57
C GLN A 47 -0.31 7.05 -2.48
N PHE A 48 -1.44 6.41 -2.18
CA PHE A 48 -1.98 5.34 -3.01
C PHE A 48 -2.51 5.85 -4.37
N GLY A 49 -3.04 7.08 -4.42
CA GLY A 49 -3.38 7.75 -5.68
C GLY A 49 -2.18 7.83 -6.65
N GLN A 50 -1.00 8.16 -6.13
CA GLN A 50 0.23 8.21 -6.94
C GLN A 50 0.64 6.80 -7.44
N VAL A 51 0.39 5.74 -6.67
CA VAL A 51 0.59 4.36 -7.14
C VAL A 51 -0.33 4.03 -8.32
N LEU A 52 -1.59 4.49 -8.29
CA LEU A 52 -2.55 4.29 -9.38
C LEU A 52 -2.17 5.08 -10.64
N GLU A 53 -1.60 6.28 -10.47
CA GLU A 53 -1.08 7.08 -11.58
C GLU A 53 0.09 6.38 -12.28
N GLU A 54 1.08 5.89 -11.54
CA GLU A 54 2.21 5.16 -12.12
C GLU A 54 1.74 3.87 -12.84
N LEU A 55 0.71 3.19 -12.34
CA LEU A 55 0.10 2.06 -13.04
C LEU A 55 -0.62 2.47 -14.32
N ARG A 56 -1.21 3.66 -14.37
CA ARG A 56 -1.80 4.20 -15.60
C ARG A 56 -0.70 4.48 -16.62
N ASP A 57 0.43 5.00 -16.19
CA ASP A 57 1.59 5.25 -17.06
C ASP A 57 2.14 3.93 -17.64
N VAL A 58 2.16 2.84 -16.86
CA VAL A 58 2.50 1.50 -17.39
C VAL A 58 1.56 1.09 -18.52
N LYS A 59 0.24 1.31 -18.38
CA LYS A 59 -0.74 0.99 -19.43
C LYS A 59 -0.56 1.84 -20.67
N GLU A 60 -0.27 3.12 -20.49
CA GLU A 60 0.02 4.03 -21.60
C GLU A 60 1.27 3.57 -22.36
N GLN A 61 2.34 3.27 -21.65
CA GLN A 61 3.58 2.76 -22.26
C GLN A 61 3.36 1.43 -22.99
N LEU A 62 2.59 0.52 -22.39
CA LEU A 62 2.21 -0.75 -23.02
C LEU A 62 1.46 -0.53 -24.35
N SER A 63 0.59 0.48 -24.44
CA SER A 63 -0.17 0.77 -25.65
C SER A 63 0.71 1.11 -26.86
N GLN A 64 1.92 1.63 -26.61
CA GLN A 64 2.91 2.04 -27.62
C GLN A 64 3.74 0.86 -28.17
N ILE A 65 3.62 -0.34 -27.59
CA ILE A 65 4.33 -1.53 -28.08
C ILE A 65 3.68 -2.01 -29.38
N GLN A 66 4.46 -2.04 -30.46
CA GLN A 66 4.01 -2.45 -31.79
C GLN A 66 4.03 -3.98 -31.98
N ASP A 67 5.06 -4.66 -31.48
CA ASP A 67 5.18 -6.11 -31.60
C ASP A 67 4.12 -6.81 -30.75
N GLY A 68 3.27 -7.63 -31.38
CA GLY A 68 2.14 -8.28 -30.71
C GLY A 68 2.56 -9.29 -29.63
N GLY A 69 3.67 -10.01 -29.84
CA GLY A 69 4.18 -10.99 -28.88
C GLY A 69 4.79 -10.33 -27.65
N VAL A 70 5.58 -9.27 -27.85
CA VAL A 70 6.10 -8.43 -26.77
C VAL A 70 4.96 -7.78 -26.02
N LYS A 71 3.97 -7.21 -26.73
CA LYS A 71 2.81 -6.56 -26.12
C LYS A 71 2.03 -7.52 -25.22
N ALA A 72 1.76 -8.73 -25.69
CA ALA A 72 1.08 -9.76 -24.89
C ALA A 72 1.88 -10.16 -23.64
N SER A 73 3.21 -10.29 -23.77
CA SER A 73 4.09 -10.63 -22.66
C SER A 73 4.11 -9.54 -21.59
N VAL A 74 4.25 -8.27 -22.02
CA VAL A 74 4.23 -7.11 -21.12
C VAL A 74 2.84 -6.93 -20.49
N LEU A 75 1.75 -7.17 -21.23
CA LEU A 75 0.40 -7.14 -20.70
C LEU A 75 0.22 -8.10 -19.52
N ARG A 76 0.66 -9.35 -19.67
CA ARG A 76 0.58 -10.34 -18.59
C ARG A 76 1.33 -9.90 -17.33
N ILE A 77 2.50 -9.28 -17.50
CA ILE A 77 3.29 -8.73 -16.37
C ILE A 77 2.54 -7.56 -15.71
N ALA A 78 2.01 -6.64 -16.52
CA ALA A 78 1.26 -5.47 -16.05
C ALA A 78 -0.06 -5.85 -15.34
N GLU A 79 -0.78 -6.87 -15.81
CA GLU A 79 -2.00 -7.38 -15.17
C GLU A 79 -1.71 -7.96 -13.78
N GLN A 80 -0.60 -8.69 -13.61
CA GLN A 80 -0.18 -9.19 -12.30
C GLN A 80 0.14 -8.05 -11.32
N ALA A 81 0.80 -7.00 -11.81
CA ALA A 81 1.05 -5.80 -11.01
C ALA A 81 -0.27 -5.11 -10.64
N GLN A 82 -1.16 -4.90 -11.61
CA GLN A 82 -2.45 -4.26 -11.38
C GLN A 82 -3.29 -5.03 -10.34
N GLY A 83 -3.37 -6.36 -10.44
CA GLY A 83 -4.12 -7.18 -9.48
C GLY A 83 -3.64 -6.97 -8.05
N LYS A 84 -2.32 -6.88 -7.82
CA LYS A 84 -1.76 -6.64 -6.49
C LYS A 84 -2.05 -5.24 -5.96
N VAL A 85 -1.99 -4.23 -6.80
CA VAL A 85 -2.40 -2.87 -6.40
C VAL A 85 -3.90 -2.83 -6.10
N GLN A 86 -4.75 -3.53 -6.88
CA GLN A 86 -6.17 -3.63 -6.59
C GLN A 86 -6.47 -4.31 -5.24
N GLU A 87 -5.72 -5.37 -4.88
CA GLU A 87 -5.82 -5.99 -3.55
C GLU A 87 -5.54 -4.99 -2.42
N VAL A 88 -4.49 -4.16 -2.56
CA VAL A 88 -4.16 -3.11 -1.58
C VAL A 88 -5.27 -2.05 -1.52
N GLY A 89 -5.77 -1.59 -2.66
CA GLY A 89 -6.86 -0.61 -2.71
C GLY A 89 -8.15 -1.15 -2.07
N GLY A 90 -8.49 -2.41 -2.33
CA GLY A 90 -9.62 -3.09 -1.70
C GLY A 90 -9.46 -3.23 -0.18
N GLN A 91 -8.24 -3.49 0.29
CA GLN A 91 -7.94 -3.52 1.73
C GLN A 91 -8.17 -2.14 2.36
N PHE A 92 -7.68 -1.05 1.74
CA PHE A 92 -7.91 0.30 2.26
C PHE A 92 -9.40 0.65 2.31
N TYR A 93 -10.13 0.39 1.23
CA TYR A 93 -11.57 0.61 1.18
C TYR A 93 -12.31 -0.14 2.31
N THR A 94 -11.97 -1.41 2.50
CA THR A 94 -12.56 -2.26 3.54
C THR A 94 -12.26 -1.72 4.94
N VAL A 95 -11.02 -1.30 5.19
CA VAL A 95 -10.63 -0.74 6.49
C VAL A 95 -11.36 0.57 6.79
N ARG A 96 -11.45 1.49 5.83
CA ARG A 96 -12.19 2.75 6.01
C ARG A 96 -13.67 2.50 6.33
N LYS A 97 -14.31 1.62 5.55
CA LYS A 97 -15.72 1.23 5.79
C LYS A 97 -15.91 0.62 7.18
N ASN A 98 -15.04 -0.31 7.57
CA ASN A 98 -15.11 -0.96 8.86
C ASN A 98 -14.88 0.01 10.01
N LEU A 99 -13.97 0.99 9.86
CA LEU A 99 -13.71 2.01 10.86
C LEU A 99 -14.97 2.85 11.16
N ILE A 100 -15.68 3.29 10.12
CA ILE A 100 -16.94 4.04 10.28
C ILE A 100 -17.99 3.19 11.00
N GLN A 101 -18.16 1.93 10.60
CA GLN A 101 -19.11 1.01 11.24
C GLN A 101 -18.73 0.72 12.70
N SER A 102 -17.43 0.53 12.98
CA SER A 102 -16.93 0.36 14.33
C SER A 102 -17.21 1.60 15.19
N ALA A 103 -16.98 2.82 14.66
CA ALA A 103 -17.30 4.05 15.38
C ALA A 103 -18.79 4.13 15.74
N LYS A 104 -19.68 3.80 14.79
CA LYS A 104 -21.12 3.70 15.06
C LYS A 104 -21.45 2.70 16.16
N SER A 105 -20.84 1.51 16.13
CA SER A 105 -21.05 0.47 17.15
C SER A 105 -20.53 0.90 18.53
N VAL A 106 -19.42 1.63 18.59
CA VAL A 106 -18.86 2.18 19.83
C VAL A 106 -19.81 3.22 20.42
N LEU A 107 -20.30 4.15 19.60
CA LEU A 107 -21.26 5.17 20.01
C LEU A 107 -22.57 4.57 20.52
N GLN A 108 -23.09 3.53 19.86
CA GLN A 108 -24.26 2.81 20.34
C GLN A 108 -24.01 2.13 21.69
N THR A 109 -22.86 1.43 21.82
CA THR A 109 -22.48 0.77 23.07
C THR A 109 -22.38 1.77 24.22
N PHE A 110 -21.86 2.97 23.97
CA PHE A 110 -21.80 4.04 24.97
C PHE A 110 -23.20 4.50 25.40
N LYS A 111 -24.12 4.71 24.46
CA LYS A 111 -25.51 5.11 24.77
C LYS A 111 -26.23 4.07 25.63
N GLU A 112 -25.99 2.79 25.39
CA GLU A 112 -26.66 1.70 26.09
C GLU A 112 -26.03 1.35 27.44
N LYS A 113 -24.70 1.44 27.56
CA LYS A 113 -23.94 0.83 28.68
C LYS A 113 -22.98 1.79 29.38
N GLY A 114 -22.89 3.03 28.93
CA GLY A 114 -22.07 4.08 29.55
C GLY A 114 -20.55 3.92 29.35
N LYS A 115 -19.79 4.64 30.18
CA LYS A 115 -18.35 4.87 30.02
C LYS A 115 -17.49 3.61 30.06
N ASP A 116 -17.75 2.67 30.95
CA ASP A 116 -16.90 1.47 31.09
C ASP A 116 -17.00 0.54 29.86
N ALA A 117 -18.15 0.55 29.19
CA ALA A 117 -18.35 -0.20 27.96
C ALA A 117 -17.73 0.52 26.75
N LEU A 118 -17.65 1.85 26.78
CA LEU A 118 -17.03 2.67 25.73
C LEU A 118 -15.55 2.33 25.54
N GLN A 119 -14.77 2.26 26.62
CA GLN A 119 -13.34 1.91 26.52
C GLN A 119 -13.15 0.51 25.90
N LYS A 120 -13.90 -0.50 26.39
CA LYS A 120 -13.85 -1.87 25.86
C LYS A 120 -14.25 -1.93 24.38
N ALA A 121 -15.23 -1.12 23.98
CA ALA A 121 -15.68 -1.05 22.60
C ALA A 121 -14.60 -0.47 21.67
N VAL A 122 -13.85 0.55 22.10
CA VAL A 122 -12.70 1.06 21.32
C VAL A 122 -11.60 0.01 21.21
N SER A 123 -11.25 -0.69 22.30
CA SER A 123 -10.26 -1.77 22.25
C SER A 123 -10.67 -2.89 21.27
N ALA A 124 -11.98 -3.16 21.13
CA ALA A 124 -12.51 -4.14 20.20
C ALA A 124 -12.33 -3.77 18.71
N MET A 125 -11.99 -2.51 18.40
CA MET A 125 -11.63 -2.08 17.04
C MET A 125 -10.30 -2.69 16.56
N LYS A 126 -9.47 -3.20 17.47
CA LYS A 126 -8.20 -3.91 17.18
C LYS A 126 -7.30 -3.16 16.20
N ILE A 127 -7.13 -1.85 16.41
CA ILE A 127 -6.39 -0.94 15.53
C ILE A 127 -4.98 -1.45 15.18
N PRO A 128 -4.15 -1.94 16.12
CA PRO A 128 -2.83 -2.47 15.77
C PRO A 128 -2.88 -3.67 14.80
N SER A 129 -3.85 -4.56 14.99
CA SER A 129 -4.05 -5.72 14.11
C SER A 129 -4.53 -5.31 12.71
N VAL A 130 -5.36 -4.26 12.61
CA VAL A 130 -5.77 -3.69 11.33
C VAL A 130 -4.57 -3.12 10.58
N LEU A 131 -3.72 -2.34 11.25
CA LEU A 131 -2.48 -1.80 10.67
C LEU A 131 -1.51 -2.91 10.25
N ALA A 132 -1.40 -3.99 11.02
CA ALA A 132 -0.57 -5.14 10.64
C ALA A 132 -1.02 -5.78 9.32
N ARG A 133 -2.34 -5.95 9.11
CA ARG A 133 -2.90 -6.47 7.85
C ARG A 133 -2.65 -5.54 6.68
N ILE A 134 -2.77 -4.22 6.88
CA ILE A 134 -2.42 -3.23 5.84
C ILE A 134 -0.94 -3.37 5.48
N GLN A 135 -0.07 -3.44 6.48
CA GLN A 135 1.37 -3.57 6.28
C GLN A 135 1.70 -4.83 5.45
N GLU A 136 1.10 -5.97 5.79
CA GLU A 136 1.28 -7.22 5.06
C GLU A 136 0.87 -7.11 3.58
N LYS A 137 -0.28 -6.47 3.30
CA LYS A 137 -0.75 -6.27 1.93
C LYS A 137 0.17 -5.34 1.13
N LEU A 138 0.66 -4.27 1.76
CA LEU A 138 1.63 -3.37 1.15
C LEU A 138 2.94 -4.10 0.82
N HIS A 139 3.43 -4.91 1.76
CA HIS A 139 4.64 -5.71 1.59
C HIS A 139 4.53 -6.66 0.39
N GLY A 140 3.45 -7.47 0.34
CA GLY A 140 3.24 -8.41 -0.76
C GLY A 140 3.08 -7.72 -2.13
N ALA A 141 2.47 -6.52 -2.16
CA ALA A 141 2.38 -5.73 -3.38
C ALA A 141 3.74 -5.16 -3.81
N MET A 142 4.54 -4.64 -2.87
CA MET A 142 5.90 -4.17 -3.09
C MET A 142 6.78 -5.29 -3.67
N GLU A 143 6.78 -6.47 -3.05
CA GLU A 143 7.52 -7.63 -3.56
C GLU A 143 7.07 -8.02 -4.98
N SER A 144 5.75 -7.99 -5.25
CA SER A 144 5.24 -8.26 -6.58
C SER A 144 5.74 -7.25 -7.62
N MET A 145 5.80 -5.96 -7.27
CA MET A 145 6.33 -4.93 -8.18
C MET A 145 7.80 -5.17 -8.50
N ASN A 146 8.62 -5.50 -7.49
CA ASN A 146 10.04 -5.85 -7.72
C ASN A 146 10.14 -7.04 -8.67
N ARG A 147 9.39 -8.12 -8.43
CA ARG A 147 9.37 -9.28 -9.32
C ARG A 147 8.92 -8.94 -10.74
N GLN A 148 7.95 -8.03 -10.91
CA GLN A 148 7.55 -7.59 -12.25
C GLN A 148 8.63 -6.75 -12.93
N ALA A 149 9.35 -5.91 -12.18
CA ALA A 149 10.50 -5.18 -12.69
C ALA A 149 11.62 -6.14 -13.17
N ASP A 150 11.90 -7.20 -12.41
CA ASP A 150 12.88 -8.21 -12.77
C ASP A 150 12.48 -8.97 -14.04
N LYS A 151 11.20 -9.32 -14.19
CA LYS A 151 10.70 -9.94 -15.44
C LYS A 151 10.85 -9.00 -16.65
N MET A 152 10.63 -7.70 -16.45
CA MET A 152 10.83 -6.70 -17.52
C MET A 152 12.31 -6.59 -17.91
N GLU A 153 13.23 -6.71 -16.95
CA GLU A 153 14.67 -6.77 -17.22
C GLU A 153 15.03 -7.97 -18.09
N VAL A 154 14.59 -9.16 -17.69
CA VAL A 154 14.83 -10.41 -18.43
C VAL A 154 14.28 -10.29 -19.86
N LEU A 155 13.03 -9.85 -20.01
CA LEU A 155 12.41 -9.63 -21.32
C LEU A 155 13.22 -8.64 -22.16
N SER A 156 13.70 -7.54 -21.56
CA SER A 156 14.50 -6.56 -22.28
C SER A 156 15.83 -7.13 -22.76
N GLY A 157 16.48 -8.00 -21.96
CA GLY A 157 17.70 -8.69 -22.34
C GLY A 157 17.49 -9.67 -23.49
N GLU A 158 16.40 -10.46 -23.45
CA GLU A 158 16.05 -11.40 -24.52
C GLU A 158 15.73 -10.69 -25.84
N LEU A 159 14.97 -9.58 -25.79
CA LEU A 159 14.66 -8.79 -26.98
C LEU A 159 15.91 -8.16 -27.59
N HIS A 160 16.84 -7.70 -26.75
CA HIS A 160 18.12 -7.19 -27.21
C HIS A 160 18.93 -8.27 -27.93
N ALA A 161 19.04 -9.46 -27.33
CA ALA A 161 19.75 -10.59 -27.92
C ALA A 161 19.14 -10.99 -29.28
N ALA A 162 17.81 -11.14 -29.34
CA ALA A 162 17.08 -11.45 -30.57
C ALA A 162 17.31 -10.39 -31.66
N GLY A 163 17.24 -9.09 -31.31
CA GLY A 163 17.53 -8.00 -32.23
C GLY A 163 18.97 -8.06 -32.76
N GLY A 164 19.94 -8.40 -31.91
CA GLY A 164 21.33 -8.63 -32.32
C GLY A 164 21.48 -9.78 -33.31
N HIS A 165 20.78 -10.89 -33.10
CA HIS A 165 20.76 -12.02 -34.03
C HIS A 165 20.17 -11.64 -35.39
N ILE A 166 19.03 -10.94 -35.40
CA ILE A 166 18.39 -10.44 -36.64
C ILE A 166 19.33 -9.50 -37.39
N LYS A 167 20.00 -8.57 -36.69
CA LYS A 167 21.00 -7.67 -37.27
C LYS A 167 22.12 -8.47 -37.95
N ASN A 168 22.63 -9.51 -37.28
CA ASN A 168 23.67 -10.37 -37.83
C ASN A 168 23.22 -11.17 -39.05
N VAL A 169 21.99 -11.70 -39.06
CA VAL A 169 21.42 -12.34 -40.25
C VAL A 169 21.44 -11.36 -41.44
N GLY A 170 20.99 -10.12 -41.25
CA GLY A 170 21.04 -9.10 -42.30
C GLY A 170 22.46 -8.67 -42.70
N ARG A 171 23.47 -8.82 -41.84
CA ARG A 171 24.88 -8.61 -42.20
C ARG A 171 25.38 -9.73 -43.11
N ILE A 172 25.10 -10.98 -42.77
CA ILE A 172 25.46 -12.16 -43.56
C ILE A 172 24.86 -12.06 -44.97
N PHE A 173 23.58 -11.72 -45.09
CA PHE A 173 22.93 -11.52 -46.40
C PHE A 173 23.57 -10.41 -47.25
N ARG A 174 24.23 -9.43 -46.62
CA ARG A 174 24.96 -8.35 -47.30
C ARG A 174 26.46 -8.64 -47.46
N GLY A 175 26.90 -9.88 -47.22
CA GLY A 175 28.31 -10.29 -47.32
C GLY A 175 29.22 -9.74 -46.21
N LYS A 176 28.65 -9.24 -45.10
CA LYS A 176 29.40 -8.73 -43.95
C LYS A 176 29.55 -9.79 -42.87
N GLU A 177 30.67 -9.77 -42.16
CA GLU A 177 30.89 -10.65 -41.00
C GLU A 177 29.94 -10.35 -39.85
N ARG A 178 29.67 -11.39 -39.04
CA ARG A 178 28.87 -11.31 -37.81
C ARG A 178 29.55 -10.46 -36.75
N GLU A 179 28.77 -9.69 -36.00
CA GLU A 179 29.22 -9.02 -34.77
C GLU A 179 28.85 -9.87 -33.56
N LYS A 180 29.65 -9.81 -32.49
CA LYS A 180 29.29 -10.43 -31.22
C LYS A 180 28.13 -9.64 -30.60
N VAL A 181 27.07 -10.33 -30.19
CA VAL A 181 25.95 -9.72 -29.46
C VAL A 181 26.36 -9.67 -27.99
N GLU A 182 26.87 -8.52 -27.56
CA GLU A 182 27.23 -8.27 -26.16
C GLU A 182 25.97 -7.97 -25.33
N PRO A 183 25.95 -8.30 -24.02
CA PRO A 183 24.93 -7.79 -23.11
C PRO A 183 25.01 -6.27 -23.07
N GLN A 184 23.96 -5.57 -23.52
CA GLN A 184 23.85 -4.12 -23.37
C GLN A 184 23.00 -3.76 -22.15
N ALA A 185 23.26 -2.60 -21.54
CA ALA A 185 22.41 -2.03 -20.51
C ALA A 185 20.94 -1.95 -21.00
N THR A 186 20.05 -2.55 -20.23
CA THR A 186 18.60 -2.68 -20.51
C THR A 186 17.83 -1.37 -20.30
N ASP A 187 18.52 -0.23 -20.17
CA ASP A 187 17.98 1.06 -19.73
C ASP A 187 17.35 1.90 -20.86
N ARG A 188 17.12 1.33 -22.05
CA ARG A 188 16.54 2.05 -23.19
C ARG A 188 15.33 1.34 -23.75
N GLY A 189 14.28 2.11 -24.04
CA GLY A 189 13.05 1.62 -24.69
C GLY A 189 11.84 1.54 -23.75
N ILE A 190 10.72 1.09 -24.30
CA ILE A 190 9.44 1.01 -23.58
C ILE A 190 9.52 0.01 -22.40
N THR A 191 10.23 -1.12 -22.58
CA THR A 191 10.43 -2.12 -21.52
C THR A 191 11.17 -1.56 -20.31
N ALA A 192 12.21 -0.76 -20.55
CA ALA A 192 12.98 -0.07 -19.51
C ALA A 192 12.12 0.96 -18.75
N LYS A 193 11.27 1.72 -19.47
CA LYS A 193 10.35 2.67 -18.85
C LYS A 193 9.33 1.96 -17.95
N ILE A 194 8.75 0.86 -18.42
CA ILE A 194 7.77 0.08 -17.64
C ILE A 194 8.44 -0.52 -16.40
N ARG A 195 9.66 -1.05 -16.54
CA ARG A 195 10.47 -1.51 -15.40
C ARG A 195 10.65 -0.41 -14.37
N LYS A 196 11.05 0.79 -14.81
CA LYS A 196 11.23 1.94 -13.91
C LYS A 196 9.94 2.30 -13.19
N SER A 197 8.79 2.29 -13.88
CA SER A 197 7.49 2.51 -13.24
C SER A 197 7.18 1.46 -12.15
N PHE A 198 7.47 0.17 -12.39
CA PHE A 198 7.33 -0.85 -11.34
C PHE A 198 8.25 -0.60 -10.13
N LEU A 199 9.50 -0.19 -10.35
CA LEU A 199 10.41 0.17 -9.26
C LEU A 199 9.92 1.41 -8.48
N THR A 200 9.38 2.41 -9.18
CA THR A 200 8.75 3.57 -8.53
C THR A 200 7.56 3.15 -7.67
N ILE A 201 6.66 2.32 -8.19
CA ILE A 201 5.52 1.80 -7.44
C ILE A 201 6.02 1.02 -6.21
N SER A 202 7.02 0.15 -6.38
CA SER A 202 7.64 -0.60 -5.29
C SER A 202 8.15 0.32 -4.18
N GLY A 203 8.91 1.37 -4.53
CA GLY A 203 9.43 2.34 -3.56
C GLY A 203 8.33 3.09 -2.81
N ARG A 204 7.23 3.44 -3.50
CA ARG A 204 6.05 4.05 -2.88
C ARG A 204 5.38 3.09 -1.89
N LEU A 205 5.11 1.85 -2.32
CA LEU A 205 4.51 0.82 -1.47
C LEU A 205 5.39 0.48 -0.25
N SER A 206 6.71 0.46 -0.41
CA SER A 206 7.67 0.28 0.69
C SER A 206 7.61 1.42 1.70
N SER A 207 7.55 2.67 1.22
CA SER A 207 7.43 3.85 2.08
C SER A 207 6.10 3.85 2.87
N MET A 208 5.02 3.41 2.21
CA MET A 208 3.73 3.18 2.82
C MET A 208 3.81 2.08 3.89
N GLU A 209 4.45 0.94 3.58
CA GLU A 209 4.65 -0.18 4.51
C GLU A 209 5.41 0.30 5.78
N GLN A 210 6.51 1.01 5.60
CA GLN A 210 7.32 1.53 6.70
C GLN A 210 6.52 2.51 7.58
N THR A 211 5.79 3.44 6.95
CA THR A 211 4.91 4.37 7.67
C THR A 211 3.86 3.61 8.49
N THR A 212 3.25 2.58 7.90
CA THR A 212 2.27 1.72 8.56
C THR A 212 2.86 1.04 9.79
N GLY A 213 4.04 0.45 9.64
CA GLY A 213 4.77 -0.19 10.74
C GLY A 213 5.13 0.79 11.85
N ASN A 214 5.52 2.02 11.50
CA ASN A 214 5.82 3.07 12.46
C ASN A 214 4.59 3.52 13.26
N VAL A 215 3.44 3.72 12.59
CA VAL A 215 2.18 4.04 13.26
C VAL A 215 1.76 2.90 14.18
N ARG A 216 1.84 1.65 13.71
CA ARG A 216 1.52 0.47 14.53
C ARG A 216 2.40 0.40 15.78
N LYS A 217 3.72 0.48 15.64
CA LYS A 217 4.67 0.44 16.77
C LYS A 217 4.41 1.56 17.79
N ARG A 218 4.10 2.77 17.32
CA ARG A 218 3.75 3.89 18.22
C ARG A 218 2.51 3.56 19.03
N LEU A 219 1.45 3.04 18.40
CA LEU A 219 0.22 2.64 19.08
C LEU A 219 0.44 1.50 20.08
N GLU A 220 1.22 0.49 19.71
CA GLU A 220 1.58 -0.62 20.63
C GLU A 220 2.34 -0.10 21.87
N GLN A 221 3.25 0.86 21.71
CA GLN A 221 3.96 1.49 22.83
C GLN A 221 3.04 2.33 23.72
N PHE A 222 2.03 3.00 23.16
CA PHE A 222 1.02 3.72 23.94
C PHE A 222 0.18 2.77 24.80
N VAL A 223 -0.12 1.57 24.31
CA VAL A 223 -0.82 0.53 25.09
C VAL A 223 0.05 0.04 26.24
N GLN A 224 1.31 -0.36 25.98
CA GLN A 224 2.19 -0.99 26.99
C GLN A 224 2.69 -0.06 28.11
N LYS A 225 2.82 1.25 27.87
CA LYS A 225 3.35 2.20 28.88
C LYS A 225 2.41 2.42 30.07
N GLU A 226 1.13 2.06 29.97
CA GLU A 226 0.17 2.24 31.07
C GLU A 226 -0.15 0.96 31.86
N ASP A 227 -0.03 -0.22 31.27
CA ASP A 227 -0.09 -1.49 32.02
C ASP A 227 1.05 -1.62 33.05
N LYS A 228 2.10 -0.80 32.90
CA LYS A 228 3.24 -0.69 33.82
C LYS A 228 3.14 0.45 34.85
N LYS A 229 2.00 1.13 35.01
CA LYS A 229 1.81 2.04 36.16
C LYS A 229 1.80 1.20 37.46
N PRO A 230 2.71 1.43 38.43
CA PRO A 230 2.75 0.63 39.64
C PRO A 230 1.45 0.82 40.43
N SER A 231 0.80 -0.31 40.76
CA SER A 231 -0.35 -0.35 41.65
C SER A 231 0.07 0.19 43.02
N VAL A 232 -0.60 1.25 43.50
CA VAL A 232 -0.35 1.91 44.80
C VAL A 232 -0.66 0.99 46.00
N LYS A 233 -0.98 -0.29 45.77
CA LYS A 233 -1.23 -1.29 46.83
C LYS A 233 0.05 -1.84 47.50
N GLY A 234 1.23 -1.28 47.22
CA GLY A 234 2.49 -1.67 47.84
C GLY A 234 2.91 -0.87 49.08
N GLU A 235 2.37 0.33 49.31
CA GLU A 235 2.85 1.25 50.37
C GLU A 235 2.00 1.22 51.66
N LEU A 236 1.04 0.30 51.75
CA LEU A 236 0.25 0.07 52.98
C LEU A 236 0.40 -1.37 53.45
N LYS A 237 1.64 -1.77 53.77
CA LYS A 237 1.92 -2.84 54.72
C LYS A 237 3.13 -2.45 55.56
N ASN A 238 2.79 -1.95 56.76
CA ASN A 238 3.48 -2.06 58.06
C ASN A 238 5.00 -2.15 58.08
#